data_AF-A0A7W7P574-F1
#
_entry.id   AF-A0A7W7P574-F1
#
_cell.length_a   1.000
_cell.length_b   1.000
_cell.length_c   1.000
_cell.angle_alpha   90.00
_cell.angle_beta   90.00
_cell.angle_gamma   90.00
#
_symmetry.space_group_name_H-M   'P 1'
#
loop_
_entity.id
_entity.type
_entity.pdbx_description
1 polymer ?
#
loop_
_entity_poly.entity_id
_entity_poly.type
_entity_poly.pdbx_seq_one_letter_code
_entity_poly.pdbx_strand_id
1 'polypeptide(L)'
;MNEVTRDFPQENRQLWLIQVFADSMRDVLEEGGRLPVYDDPADKTPASFVDLMQQYTGERVKTSELEELVDLLSPAFPNINIKWK
;
A
#
# COMPACT_ATOMS: atom_id res chain seq x y z
N MET A 1 -5.02 22.41 10.69
CA MET A 1 -4.16 21.88 9.62
C MET A 1 -5.09 21.54 8.47
N ASN A 2 -4.94 22.20 7.33
CA ASN A 2 -5.76 21.92 6.15
C ASN A 2 -5.21 20.64 5.50
N GLU A 3 -5.96 19.54 5.58
CA GLU A 3 -5.73 18.40 4.70
C GLU A 3 -5.96 18.88 3.27
N VAL A 4 -4.86 19.05 2.53
CA VAL A 4 -4.92 19.22 1.08
C VAL A 4 -5.32 17.86 0.52
N THR A 5 -6.61 17.65 0.32
CA THR A 5 -7.10 16.56 -0.53
C THR A 5 -6.60 16.87 -1.94
N ARG A 6 -5.41 16.38 -2.27
CA ARG A 6 -4.89 16.42 -3.65
C ARG A 6 -5.78 15.50 -4.48
N ASP A 7 -6.77 16.10 -5.12
CA ASP A 7 -7.54 15.47 -6.17
C ASP A 7 -6.59 15.31 -7.37
N PHE A 8 -5.99 14.12 -7.51
CA PHE A 8 -5.13 13.82 -8.65
C PHE A 8 -6.02 13.67 -9.88
N PRO A 9 -5.75 14.38 -11.00
CA PRO A 9 -6.45 14.17 -12.25
C PRO A 9 -6.45 12.67 -12.61
N GLN A 10 -7.58 12.13 -13.09
CA GLN A 10 -7.72 10.70 -13.42
C GLN A 10 -6.56 10.16 -14.29
N GLU A 11 -6.01 11.00 -15.16
CA GLU A 11 -4.89 10.69 -16.06
C GLU A 11 -3.60 10.26 -15.33
N ASN A 12 -3.42 10.61 -14.06
CA ASN A 12 -2.24 10.27 -13.26
C ASN A 12 -2.52 9.25 -12.13
N ARG A 13 -3.75 8.73 -12.05
CA ARG A 13 -4.17 7.86 -10.94
C ARG A 13 -3.39 6.55 -10.89
N GLN A 14 -3.12 5.92 -12.04
CA GLN A 14 -2.34 4.69 -12.12
C GLN A 14 -0.89 4.90 -11.67
N LEU A 15 -0.27 6.01 -12.08
CA LEU A 15 1.09 6.35 -11.64
C LEU A 15 1.16 6.57 -10.12
N TRP A 16 0.16 7.26 -9.57
CA TRP A 16 0.06 7.44 -8.13
C TRP A 16 -0.15 6.12 -7.38
N LEU A 17 -0.97 5.20 -7.89
CA LEU A 17 -1.16 3.87 -7.31
C LEU A 17 0.12 3.02 -7.33
N ILE A 18 0.88 3.09 -8.42
CA ILE A 18 2.20 2.44 -8.52
C ILE A 18 3.16 3.06 -7.50
N GLN A 19 3.10 4.38 -7.31
CA GLN A 19 3.93 5.04 -6.30
C GLN A 19 3.56 4.59 -4.87
N VAL A 20 2.26 4.47 -4.56
CA VAL A 20 1.80 3.91 -3.28
C VAL A 20 2.31 2.48 -3.10
N PHE A 21 2.22 1.63 -4.12
CA PHE A 21 2.78 0.28 -4.07
C PHE A 21 4.27 0.30 -3.74
N ALA A 22 5.04 1.18 -4.41
CA ALA A 22 6.48 1.30 -4.19
C ALA A 22 6.81 1.80 -2.77
N ASP A 23 6.06 2.78 -2.26
CA ASP A 23 6.23 3.30 -0.90
C ASP A 23 5.90 2.22 0.14
N SER A 24 4.78 1.49 -0.01
CA SER A 24 4.44 0.35 0.86
C SER A 24 5.47 -0.78 0.79
N MET A 25 6.03 -1.05 -0.39
CA MET A 25 7.10 -2.04 -0.56
C MET A 25 8.40 -1.61 0.14
N ARG A 26 8.71 -0.31 0.15
CA ARG A 26 9.87 0.21 0.88
C ARG A 26 9.74 -0.10 2.37
N ASP A 27 8.58 0.17 2.97
CA ASP A 27 8.35 -0.11 4.38
C ASP A 27 8.51 -1.61 4.68
N VAL A 28 7.98 -2.48 3.82
CA VAL A 28 8.16 -3.93 3.94
C VAL A 28 9.63 -4.34 3.91
N LEU A 29 10.43 -3.69 3.06
CA LEU A 29 11.86 -3.98 2.95
C LEU A 29 12.66 -3.45 4.14
N GLU A 30 12.29 -2.28 4.68
CA GLU A 30 12.85 -1.74 5.92
C GLU A 30 12.61 -2.68 7.11
N GLU A 31 11.48 -3.37 7.09
CA GLU A 31 11.08 -4.39 8.08
C GLU A 31 11.57 -5.82 7.75
N GLY A 32 12.58 -5.91 6.87
CA GLY A 32 13.22 -7.19 6.55
C GLY A 32 12.33 -8.15 5.76
N GLY A 33 11.45 -7.61 4.91
CA GLY A 33 10.53 -8.39 4.09
C GLY A 33 9.27 -8.82 4.84
N ARG A 34 8.82 -8.03 5.82
CA ARG A 34 7.62 -8.29 6.64
C ARG A 34 6.70 -7.08 6.61
N LEU A 35 5.43 -7.27 6.96
CA LEU A 35 4.53 -6.14 7.16
C LEU A 35 5.00 -5.31 8.37
N PRO A 36 4.94 -3.97 8.30
CA PRO A 36 5.35 -3.12 9.39
C PRO A 36 4.50 -3.35 10.63
N VAL A 37 5.16 -3.38 11.78
CA VAL A 37 4.53 -3.46 13.09
C VAL A 37 4.69 -2.11 13.76
N TYR A 38 3.57 -1.47 14.06
CA TYR A 38 3.58 -0.16 14.70
C TYR A 38 3.50 -0.32 16.22
N ASP A 39 4.38 0.39 16.93
CA ASP A 39 4.40 0.41 18.40
C ASP A 39 3.29 1.31 18.98
N ASP A 40 2.75 2.23 18.18
CA ASP A 40 1.68 3.14 18.60
C ASP A 40 0.32 2.40 18.56
N PRO A 41 -0.41 2.30 19.69
CA PRO A 41 -1.74 1.68 19.72
C PRO A 41 -2.79 2.42 18.88
N ALA A 42 -2.56 3.66 18.47
CA ALA A 42 -3.41 4.39 17.54
C ALA A 42 -3.26 3.90 16.09
N ASP A 43 -2.08 3.35 15.74
CA ASP A 43 -1.79 2.86 14.41
C ASP A 43 -2.13 1.38 14.29
N LYS A 44 -2.93 1.04 13.28
CA LYS A 44 -3.31 -0.35 13.04
C LYS A 44 -2.20 -1.05 12.29
N THR A 45 -1.64 -2.10 12.89
CA THR A 45 -0.79 -3.05 12.17
C THR A 45 -1.60 -3.68 11.01
N PRO A 46 -1.14 -3.57 9.75
CA PRO A 46 -1.84 -4.12 8.60
C PRO A 46 -1.81 -5.65 8.64
N ALA A 47 -2.94 -6.30 8.31
CA ALA A 47 -3.00 -7.77 8.28
C ALA A 47 -2.53 -8.34 6.92
N SER A 48 -2.49 -7.53 5.88
CA SER A 48 -1.96 -7.85 4.55
C SER A 48 -1.29 -6.65 3.89
N PHE A 49 -0.62 -6.87 2.76
CA PHE A 49 -0.03 -5.80 1.96
C PHE A 49 -1.09 -4.87 1.37
N VAL A 50 -2.25 -5.40 0.97
CA VAL A 50 -3.41 -4.59 0.58
C VAL A 50 -3.89 -3.70 1.73
N ASP A 51 -3.95 -4.21 2.97
CA ASP A 51 -4.29 -3.38 4.13
C ASP A 51 -3.29 -2.25 4.34
N LEU A 52 -1.99 -2.53 4.16
CA LEU A 52 -0.93 -1.51 4.23
C LEU A 52 -1.16 -0.42 3.17
N MET A 53 -1.37 -0.82 1.91
CA MET A 53 -1.68 0.13 0.84
C MET A 53 -2.96 0.94 1.12
N GLN A 54 -3.98 0.31 1.70
CA GLN A 54 -5.24 0.96 2.05
C GLN A 54 -5.04 2.06 3.11
N GLN A 55 -4.07 1.90 4.03
CA GLN A 55 -3.72 2.95 5.00
C GLN A 55 -3.14 4.19 4.30
N TYR A 56 -2.35 4.01 3.25
CA TYR A 56 -1.81 5.11 2.44
C TYR A 56 -2.86 5.80 1.57
N THR A 57 -3.77 5.03 0.98
CA THR A 57 -4.76 5.59 0.06
C THR A 57 -6.00 6.13 0.76
N GLY A 58 -6.29 5.67 1.98
CA GLY A 58 -7.57 5.89 2.65
C GLY A 58 -8.74 5.40 1.79
N GLU A 59 -9.92 6.00 1.94
CA GLU A 59 -11.13 5.64 1.16
C GLU A 59 -11.09 6.09 -0.31
N ARG A 60 -10.00 6.72 -0.78
CA ARG A 60 -9.88 7.23 -2.15
C ARG A 60 -9.76 6.13 -3.20
N VAL A 61 -9.38 4.93 -2.78
CA VAL A 61 -9.20 3.76 -3.64
C VAL A 61 -9.95 2.60 -3.04
N LYS A 62 -10.71 1.92 -3.88
CA LYS A 62 -11.41 0.70 -3.49
C LYS A 62 -10.41 -0.41 -3.28
N THR A 63 -10.60 -1.21 -2.25
CA THR A 63 -9.76 -2.37 -1.95
C THR A 63 -9.60 -3.31 -3.15
N SER A 64 -10.66 -3.52 -3.95
CA SER A 64 -10.60 -4.36 -5.16
C SER A 64 -9.55 -3.87 -6.17
N GLU A 65 -9.35 -2.57 -6.31
CA GLU A 65 -8.36 -2.02 -7.23
C GLU A 65 -6.93 -2.17 -6.69
N LEU A 66 -6.76 -2.10 -5.38
CA LEU A 66 -5.48 -2.41 -4.74
C LEU A 66 -5.15 -3.90 -4.91
N GLU A 67 -6.13 -4.78 -4.74
CA GLU A 67 -5.98 -6.22 -4.97
C GLU A 67 -5.57 -6.54 -6.41
N GLU A 68 -6.18 -5.88 -7.41
CA GLU A 68 -5.82 -6.01 -8.82
C GLU A 68 -4.37 -5.57 -9.08
N LEU A 69 -3.95 -4.44 -8.49
CA LEU A 69 -2.57 -3.98 -8.62
C LEU A 69 -1.57 -4.95 -7.98
N VAL A 70 -1.91 -5.50 -6.82
CA VAL A 70 -1.09 -6.48 -6.11
C VAL A 70 -0.98 -7.79 -6.91
N ASP A 71 -2.06 -8.26 -7.55
CA ASP A 71 -2.00 -9.42 -8.45
C ASP A 71 -1.05 -9.18 -9.62
N LEU A 72 -1.04 -7.97 -10.16
CA LEU A 72 -0.19 -7.62 -11.29
C LEU A 72 1.30 -7.56 -10.90
N LEU A 73 1.61 -7.00 -9.74
CA LEU A 73 2.98 -6.66 -9.36
C LEU A 73 3.65 -7.70 -8.46
N SER A 74 2.91 -8.39 -7.59
CA SER A 74 3.49 -9.38 -6.66
C SER A 74 4.33 -10.48 -7.33
N PRO A 75 4.03 -10.99 -8.55
CA PRO A 75 4.87 -11.97 -9.22
C PRO A 75 6.29 -11.49 -9.53
N ALA A 76 6.52 -10.17 -9.57
CA ALA A 76 7.85 -9.59 -9.76
C ALA A 76 8.75 -9.70 -8.51
N PHE A 77 8.17 -10.07 -7.35
CA PHE A 77 8.86 -10.15 -6.06
C PHE A 77 8.77 -11.56 -5.44
N PRO A 78 9.24 -12.61 -6.14
CA PRO A 78 9.00 -14.01 -5.74
C PRO A 78 9.67 -14.41 -4.42
N ASN A 79 10.65 -13.63 -3.96
CA ASN A 79 11.38 -13.92 -2.72
C ASN A 79 10.78 -13.22 -1.48
N ILE A 80 9.77 -12.37 -1.66
CA ILE A 80 9.13 -11.66 -0.56
C ILE A 80 7.97 -12.50 -0.05
N ASN A 81 8.12 -13.02 1.16
CA ASN A 81 7.15 -13.89 1.80
C ASN A 81 6.26 -13.11 2.78
N ILE A 82 5.34 -12.32 2.23
CA ILE A 82 4.33 -11.60 2.98
C ILE A 82 2.92 -12.04 2.57
N LYS A 83 1.95 -11.78 3.44
CA LYS A 83 0.53 -11.92 3.06
C LYS A 83 0.16 -10.76 2.15
N TRP A 84 0.06 -11.01 0.85
CA TRP A 84 -0.25 -10.00 -0.15
C TRP A 84 -1.68 -9.45 -0.03
N LYS A 85 -2.67 -10.34 0.19
CA LYS A 85 -4.08 -10.01 0.35
C LYS A 85 -4.63 -10.64 1.62
#